data_AF-A0A699VE56-F1
#
_entry.id   AF-A0A699VE56-F1
#
_cell.length_a   1.000
_cell.length_b   1.000
_cell.length_c   1.000
_cell.angle_alpha   90.00
_cell.angle_beta   90.00
_cell.angle_gamma   90.00
#
_symmetry.space_group_name_H-M   'P 1'
#
loop_
_entity.id
_entity.type
_entity.pdbx_description
1 polymer ?
#
loop_
_entity_poly.entity_id
_entity_poly.type
_entity_poly.pdbx_seq_one_letter_code
_entity_poly.pdbx_strand_id
1 'polypeptide(L)'
;KCHADEPLAVPLDGLHFDDKLHLMEEPVEIVDREVKRLKQSRIPLVKVRWNSKRGPEFTWEREDQFRKKFPHLFARTTPSSSDTS
;
A
#
# COMPACT_ATOMS: atom_id res chain seq x y z
N LYS A 1 27.96 35.10 -40.19
CA LYS A 1 28.10 35.21 -38.72
C LYS A 1 26.88 34.50 -38.15
N CYS A 2 26.99 33.20 -37.88
CA CYS A 2 25.84 32.35 -37.56
C CYS A 2 25.81 32.14 -36.05
N HIS A 3 24.69 32.50 -35.41
CA HIS A 3 24.42 32.16 -34.02
C HIS A 3 24.05 30.68 -33.97
N ALA A 4 24.84 29.87 -33.29
CA ALA A 4 24.47 28.50 -32.95
C ALA A 4 23.66 28.56 -31.65
N ASP A 5 22.44 28.04 -31.68
CA ASP A 5 21.63 27.85 -30.48
C ASP A 5 22.37 26.91 -29.53
N GLU A 6 22.64 27.41 -28.33
CA GLU A 6 23.24 26.66 -27.23
C GLU A 6 22.20 25.66 -26.71
N PRO A 7 22.51 24.35 -26.63
CA PRO A 7 21.55 23.40 -26.09
C PRO A 7 21.43 23.68 -24.58
N LEU A 8 20.25 24.13 -24.14
CA LEU A 8 19.86 24.21 -22.74
C LEU A 8 19.74 22.79 -22.16
N ALA A 9 20.87 22.11 -21.98
CA ALA A 9 20.96 20.83 -21.31
C ALA A 9 20.90 21.08 -19.81
N VAL A 10 19.70 20.92 -19.23
CA VAL A 10 19.52 20.91 -17.78
C VAL A 10 20.23 19.66 -17.23
N PRO A 11 21.24 19.79 -16.35
CA PRO A 11 21.86 18.63 -15.72
C PRO A 11 20.82 17.93 -14.83
N LEU A 12 20.56 16.65 -15.09
CA LEU A 12 19.72 15.80 -14.24
C LEU A 12 20.45 15.37 -12.95
N ASP A 13 21.44 16.13 -12.49
CA ASP A 13 22.30 15.81 -11.34
C ASP A 13 21.60 15.97 -9.98
N GLY A 14 20.31 16.31 -9.96
CA GLY A 14 19.53 16.57 -8.75
C GLY A 14 18.50 15.50 -8.39
N LEU A 15 18.28 14.48 -9.23
CA LEU A 15 17.28 13.45 -8.93
C LEU A 15 17.96 12.19 -8.40
N HIS A 16 18.41 12.29 -7.16
CA HIS A 16 18.78 11.13 -6.36
C HIS A 16 17.49 10.32 -6.11
N PHE A 17 17.14 9.44 -7.05
CA PHE A 17 16.25 8.35 -6.71
C PHE A 17 17.01 7.52 -5.67
N ASP A 18 16.51 7.53 -4.44
CA ASP A 18 17.00 6.65 -3.41
C ASP A 18 16.80 5.21 -3.90
N ASP A 19 17.85 4.63 -4.45
CA ASP A 19 17.90 3.28 -5.06
C ASP A 19 17.62 2.16 -4.04
N LYS A 20 17.23 2.51 -2.81
CA LYS A 20 16.80 1.59 -1.75
C LYS A 20 15.52 2.03 -1.05
N LEU A 21 14.65 2.82 -1.69
CA LEU A 21 13.32 3.10 -1.15
C LEU A 21 12.41 1.86 -1.27
N HIS A 22 12.75 0.80 -0.54
CA HIS A 22 11.74 -0.06 0.03
C HIS A 22 10.94 0.84 0.97
N LEU A 23 9.97 1.57 0.42
CA LEU A 23 8.91 2.16 1.19
C LEU A 23 8.11 0.96 1.72
N MET A 24 8.68 0.26 2.70
CA MET A 24 7.97 -0.71 3.52
C MET A 24 7.01 0.13 4.34
N GLU A 25 5.94 0.58 3.69
CA GLU A 25 4.82 1.19 4.37
C GLU A 25 4.31 0.14 5.35
N GLU A 26 4.27 0.50 6.63
CA GLU A 26 3.82 -0.40 7.66
C GLU A 26 2.29 -0.49 7.58
N PRO A 27 1.71 -1.70 7.44
CA PRO A 27 0.28 -1.85 7.42
C PRO A 27 -0.26 -1.58 8.83
N VAL A 28 -1.17 -0.62 8.94
CA VAL A 28 -1.67 -0.16 10.23
C VAL A 28 -2.83 -1.05 10.70
N GLU A 29 -3.78 -1.28 9.80
CA GLU A 29 -5.01 -2.01 10.11
C GLU A 29 -5.71 -2.52 8.85
N ILE A 30 -6.55 -3.53 9.04
CA ILE A 30 -7.50 -4.00 8.04
C ILE A 30 -8.80 -3.21 8.24
N VAL A 31 -9.13 -2.36 7.28
CA VAL A 31 -10.27 -1.45 7.35
C VAL A 31 -11.54 -2.10 6.83
N ASP A 32 -11.41 -3.04 5.89
CA ASP A 32 -12.56 -3.71 5.27
C ASP A 32 -12.18 -5.09 4.72
N ARG A 33 -13.18 -5.92 4.45
CA ARG A 33 -13.02 -7.25 3.85
C ARG A 33 -14.09 -7.47 2.78
N GLU A 34 -13.66 -7.93 1.61
CA GLU A 34 -14.55 -8.23 0.49
C GLU A 34 -14.19 -9.59 -0.10
N VAL A 35 -15.18 -10.31 -0.65
CA VAL A 35 -14.93 -11.55 -1.40
C VAL A 35 -15.31 -11.34 -2.86
N LYS A 36 -14.31 -11.29 -3.73
CA LYS A 36 -14.55 -11.25 -5.19
C LYS A 36 -14.95 -12.63 -5.68
N ARG A 37 -16.15 -12.74 -6.25
CA ARG A 37 -16.66 -13.96 -6.87
C ARG A 37 -16.32 -13.96 -8.35
N LEU A 38 -15.57 -14.97 -8.77
CA LEU A 38 -15.32 -15.32 -10.17
C LEU A 38 -16.19 -16.52 -10.55
N LYS A 39 -16.21 -16.88 -11.84
CA LYS A 39 -17.05 -17.99 -12.36
C LYS A 39 -16.86 -19.31 -11.61
N GLN A 40 -15.64 -19.60 -11.11
CA GLN A 40 -15.30 -20.87 -10.46
C GLN A 40 -14.62 -20.70 -9.10
N SER A 41 -14.39 -19.47 -8.64
CA SER A 41 -13.61 -19.24 -7.42
C SER A 41 -14.11 -18.03 -6.63
N ARG A 42 -13.71 -17.99 -5.37
CA ARG A 42 -13.96 -16.87 -4.46
C ARG A 42 -12.61 -16.43 -3.92
N ILE A 43 -12.30 -15.15 -4.06
CA ILE A 43 -11.03 -14.57 -3.63
C ILE A 43 -11.32 -13.59 -2.49
N PRO A 44 -11.02 -13.96 -1.24
CA PRO A 44 -11.07 -13.04 -0.11
C PRO A 44 -9.98 -11.99 -0.24
N LEU A 45 -10.38 -10.73 -0.15
CA LEU A 45 -9.52 -9.56 -0.17
C LEU A 45 -9.73 -8.77 1.11
N VAL A 46 -8.67 -8.12 1.57
CA VAL A 46 -8.70 -7.21 2.72
C VAL A 46 -8.25 -5.83 2.26
N LYS A 47 -8.97 -4.79 2.71
CA LYS A 47 -8.56 -3.42 2.51
C LYS A 47 -7.62 -3.03 3.63
N VAL A 48 -6.38 -2.73 3.28
CA VAL A 48 -5.31 -2.42 4.24
C VAL A 48 -5.07 -0.92 4.22
N ARG A 49 -5.01 -0.30 5.40
CA ARG A 49 -4.51 1.07 5.56
C ARG A 49 -3.01 1.04 5.80
N TRP A 50 -2.27 1.83 5.04
CA TRP A 50 -0.83 1.98 5.14
C TRP A 50 -0.47 3.35 5.70
N ASN A 51 0.56 3.42 6.54
CA ASN A 51 1.09 4.69 7.04
C ASN A 51 2.23 5.17 6.12
N SER A 52 1.88 5.85 5.03
CA SER A 52 2.86 6.45 4.14
C SER A 52 3.25 7.85 4.60
N LYS A 53 4.48 8.28 4.27
CA LYS A 53 4.93 9.67 4.45
C LYS A 53 4.05 10.67 3.68
N ARG A 54 3.36 10.21 2.64
CA ARG A 54 2.47 11.03 1.79
C ARG A 54 1.02 11.08 2.31
N GLY A 55 0.70 10.33 3.36
CA GLY A 55 -0.64 10.23 3.95
C GLY A 55 -1.15 8.79 4.02
N PRO A 56 -2.40 8.59 4.47
CA PRO A 56 -3.00 7.26 4.50
C PRO A 56 -3.23 6.72 3.09
N GLU A 57 -2.58 5.60 2.77
CA GLU A 57 -2.83 4.86 1.53
C GLU A 57 -3.71 3.64 1.81
N PHE A 58 -4.49 3.23 0.82
CA PHE A 58 -5.39 2.08 0.94
C PHE A 58 -5.23 1.16 -0.25
N THR A 59 -4.88 -0.10 0.00
CA THR A 59 -4.80 -1.14 -1.04
C THR A 59 -5.67 -2.34 -0.70
N TRP A 60 -6.05 -3.09 -1.75
CA TRP A 60 -6.75 -4.36 -1.61
C TRP A 60 -5.75 -5.50 -1.79
N GLU A 61 -5.52 -6.26 -0.72
CA GLU A 61 -4.58 -7.38 -0.70
C GLU A 61 -5.32 -8.71 -0.59
N ARG A 62 -4.74 -9.78 -1.14
CA ARG A 62 -5.28 -11.13 -0.92
C ARG A 62 -5.11 -11.56 0.53
N GLU A 63 -6.20 -11.95 1.17
CA GLU A 63 -6.24 -12.25 2.60
C GLU A 63 -5.24 -13.37 2.99
N ASP A 64 -5.15 -14.42 2.18
CA ASP A 64 -4.30 -15.58 2.47
C ASP A 64 -2.80 -15.21 2.49
N GLN A 65 -2.37 -14.35 1.56
CA GLN A 65 -0.99 -13.88 1.48
C GLN A 65 -0.72 -12.85 2.58
N PHE A 66 -1.66 -11.94 2.78
CA PHE A 66 -1.51 -10.87 3.76
C PHE A 66 -1.45 -11.43 5.19
N ARG A 67 -2.27 -12.44 5.51
CA ARG A 67 -2.27 -13.12 6.80
C ARG A 67 -0.97 -13.87 7.10
N LYS A 68 -0.29 -14.40 6.09
CA LYS A 68 1.03 -15.03 6.28
C LYS A 68 2.11 -14.00 6.63
N LYS A 69 2.04 -12.81 6.03
CA LYS A 69 3.02 -11.73 6.26
C LYS A 69 2.76 -10.97 7.56
N PHE A 70 1.49 -10.69 7.86
CA PHE A 70 1.07 -9.86 9.00
C PHE A 70 -0.03 -10.54 9.83
N PRO A 71 0.24 -11.70 10.44
CA PRO A 71 -0.78 -12.45 11.18
C PRO A 71 -1.36 -11.67 12.37
N HIS A 72 -0.56 -10.77 12.96
CA HIS A 72 -0.97 -9.96 14.12
C HIS A 72 -2.11 -8.97 13.81
N LEU A 73 -2.25 -8.52 12.56
CA LEU A 73 -3.34 -7.62 12.15
C LEU A 73 -4.70 -8.33 12.11
N PHE A 74 -4.72 -9.66 12.00
CA PHE A 74 -5.94 -10.46 12.01
C PHE A 74 -6.35 -10.87 13.43
N ALA A 75 -5.40 -10.95 14.37
CA ALA A 75 -5.66 -11.34 15.75
C ALA A 75 -6.36 -10.23 16.56
N ARG A 76 -6.22 -8.96 16.16
CA ARG A 76 -6.80 -7.80 16.86
C ARG A 76 -8.26 -7.53 16.52
N THR A 77 -8.82 -8.22 15.53
CA THR A 77 -10.24 -8.11 15.16
C THR A 77 -11.10 -9.14 15.92
N THR A 78 -10.96 -9.23 17.23
CA THR A 78 -12.06 -9.76 18.05
C THR A 78 -13.10 -8.64 18.11
N PRO A 79 -14.37 -8.86 17.68
CA PRO A 79 -15.43 -7.96 18.10
C PRO A 79 -15.49 -8.09 19.62
N SER A 80 -14.91 -7.12 20.33
CA SER A 80 -15.18 -6.94 21.75
C SER A 80 -16.65 -6.56 21.84
N SER A 81 -17.49 -7.59 21.92
CA SER A 81 -18.91 -7.46 22.23
C SER A 81 -19.00 -6.81 23.61
N SER A 82 -19.15 -5.49 23.60
CA SER A 82 -19.71 -4.74 24.71
C SER A 82 -21.00 -4.10 24.22
N ASP A 83 -21.97 -4.96 23.86
CA ASP A 83 -23.37 -4.63 24.08
C ASP A 83 -23.61 -4.75 25.59
N THR A 84 -23.60 -3.61 26.29
CA THR A 84 -24.09 -3.51 27.66
C THR A 84 -25.34 -2.65 27.65
N SER A 85 -26.48 -3.33 27.76
CA SER A 85 -27.79 -2.93 28.32
C SER A 85 -28.36 -1.55 27.99
#